data_AF-A0A161XFU1-F1
#
_entry.id   AF-A0A161XFU1-F1
#
_cell.length_a   1.000
_cell.length_b   1.000
_cell.length_c   1.000
_cell.angle_alpha   90.00
_cell.angle_beta   90.00
_cell.angle_gamma   90.00
#
_symmetry.space_group_name_H-M   'P 1'
#
loop_
_entity.id
_entity.type
_entity.pdbx_description
1 polymer ?
#
loop_
_entity_poly.entity_id
_entity_poly.type
_entity_poly.pdbx_seq_one_letter_code
_entity_poly.pdbx_strand_id
1 'polypeptide(L)'
;MITPLSEEAIRLLQFGNSVNKRLDEHRELVQSIEVSTSLFSEKPWHVSHMATQDDYLMRLFQMVHGCWPDEPNQKKRMMTGLPVRARPSILGECRLPEYAQHTTR
;
A
#
# COMPACT_ATOMS: atom_id res chain seq x y z
N MET A 1 12.14 -5.68 14.03
CA MET A 1 11.08 -6.72 13.96
C MET A 1 9.80 -6.08 14.44
N ILE A 2 8.75 -6.10 13.62
CA ILE A 2 7.41 -5.65 14.03
C ILE A 2 6.79 -6.80 14.83
N THR A 3 6.31 -6.50 16.03
CA THR A 3 5.63 -7.48 16.90
C THR A 3 4.35 -7.98 16.21
N PRO A 4 4.04 -9.28 16.22
CA PRO A 4 2.81 -9.79 15.63
C PRO A 4 1.58 -9.15 16.31
N LEU A 5 0.62 -8.73 15.50
CA LEU A 5 -0.63 -8.17 15.98
C LEU A 5 -1.50 -9.24 16.66
N SER A 6 -2.33 -8.82 17.62
CA SER A 6 -3.39 -9.68 18.14
C SER A 6 -4.44 -9.92 17.06
N GLU A 7 -5.18 -11.03 17.17
CA GLU A 7 -6.29 -11.33 16.25
C GLU A 7 -7.35 -10.22 16.24
N GLU A 8 -7.62 -9.61 17.40
CA GLU A 8 -8.54 -8.48 17.50
C GLU A 8 -8.04 -7.27 16.71
N ALA A 9 -6.75 -6.93 16.81
CA ALA A 9 -6.18 -5.84 16.04
C ALA A 9 -6.24 -6.11 14.54
N ILE A 10 -5.99 -7.35 14.11
CA ILE A 10 -6.16 -7.77 12.71
C ILE A 10 -7.61 -7.59 12.26
N ARG A 11 -8.59 -8.03 13.05
CA ARG A 11 -10.02 -7.83 12.74
C ARG A 11 -10.39 -6.36 12.61
N LEU A 12 -9.95 -5.52 13.54
CA LEU A 12 -10.23 -4.07 13.54
C LEU A 12 -9.64 -3.37 12.30
N LEU A 13 -8.45 -3.77 11.87
CA LEU A 13 -7.83 -3.22 10.66
C LEU A 13 -8.52 -3.70 9.37
N GLN A 14 -9.14 -4.88 9.40
CA GLN A 14 -9.92 -5.45 8.30
C GLN A 14 -11.37 -4.91 8.26
N PHE A 15 -11.58 -3.62 8.51
CA PHE A 15 -12.92 -3.01 8.60
C PHE A 15 -13.43 -2.40 7.28
N GLY A 16 -14.67 -2.74 6.91
CA GLY A 16 -15.39 -2.25 5.73
C GLY A 16 -14.91 -2.93 4.46
N ASN A 17 -13.88 -2.35 3.84
CA ASN A 17 -13.09 -2.96 2.78
C ASN A 17 -11.73 -3.32 3.39
N SER A 18 -11.30 -4.56 3.25
CA SER A 18 -10.01 -5.06 3.78
C SER A 18 -8.86 -4.09 3.49
N VAL A 19 -7.78 -4.15 4.29
CA VAL A 19 -6.59 -3.30 4.05
C VAL A 19 -6.07 -3.47 2.60
N ASN A 20 -6.24 -4.67 2.04
CA ASN A 20 -5.89 -4.98 0.65
C ASN A 20 -6.72 -4.15 -0.32
N LYS A 21 -8.04 -4.19 -0.15
CA LYS A 21 -8.95 -3.50 -1.03
C LYS A 21 -8.78 -1.99 -0.93
N ARG A 22 -8.54 -1.44 0.27
CA ARG A 22 -8.25 -0.01 0.46
C ARG A 22 -6.95 0.43 -0.22
N LEU A 23 -5.88 -0.36 -0.11
CA LEU A 23 -4.63 -0.06 -0.79
C LEU A 23 -4.79 -0.12 -2.32
N ASP A 24 -5.53 -1.11 -2.82
CA ASP A 24 -5.86 -1.24 -4.24
C ASP A 24 -6.70 -0.05 -4.77
N GLU A 25 -7.77 0.32 -4.06
CA GLU A 25 -8.63 1.47 -4.39
C GLU A 25 -7.88 2.80 -4.35
N HIS A 26 -6.97 2.98 -3.38
CA HIS A 26 -6.10 4.16 -3.32
C HIS A 26 -5.23 4.28 -4.58
N ARG A 27 -4.60 3.18 -4.99
CA ARG A 27 -3.74 3.15 -6.20
C ARG A 27 -4.54 3.38 -7.48
N GLU A 28 -5.74 2.81 -7.57
CA GLU A 28 -6.67 3.06 -8.66
C GLU A 28 -7.11 4.54 -8.72
N LEU A 29 -7.41 5.15 -7.58
CA LEU A 29 -7.75 6.57 -7.50
C LEU A 29 -6.59 7.46 -7.98
N VAL A 30 -5.37 7.20 -7.51
CA VAL A 30 -4.18 7.95 -7.93
C VAL A 30 -3.99 7.83 -9.44
N GLN A 31 -4.06 6.61 -9.99
CA GLN A 31 -3.92 6.39 -11.43
C GLN A 31 -5.02 7.08 -12.22
N SER A 32 -6.27 7.06 -11.74
CA SER A 32 -7.38 7.76 -12.39
C SER A 32 -7.18 9.26 -12.43
N ILE A 33 -6.67 9.87 -11.35
CA ILE A 33 -6.37 11.30 -11.29
C ILE A 33 -5.23 11.65 -12.25
N GLU A 34 -4.15 10.87 -12.24
CA GLU A 34 -2.99 11.07 -13.12
C GLU A 34 -3.37 11.00 -14.61
N VAL A 35 -4.17 10.00 -14.99
CA VAL A 35 -4.53 9.77 -16.39
C VAL A 35 -5.63 10.72 -16.87
N SER A 36 -6.53 11.14 -15.98
CA SER A 36 -7.75 11.88 -16.39
C SER A 36 -7.66 13.38 -16.15
N THR A 37 -6.62 13.88 -15.47
CA THR A 37 -6.51 15.29 -15.08
C THR A 37 -5.06 15.80 -15.11
N SER A 38 -4.88 17.11 -15.06
CA SER A 38 -3.58 17.78 -14.85
C SER A 38 -3.27 18.08 -13.37
N LEU A 39 -4.06 17.57 -12.42
CA LEU A 39 -3.98 17.98 -11.02
C LEU A 39 -2.57 17.81 -10.42
N PHE A 40 -1.90 16.71 -10.71
CA PHE A 40 -0.58 16.41 -10.15
C PHE A 40 0.54 17.29 -10.71
N SER A 41 0.42 17.78 -11.94
CA SER A 41 1.39 18.73 -12.49
C SER A 41 1.14 20.16 -12.00
N GLU A 42 -0.12 20.55 -11.86
CA GLU A 42 -0.51 21.88 -11.36
C GLU A 42 -0.28 22.06 -9.86
N LYS A 43 -0.43 20.98 -9.10
CA LYS A 43 -0.37 20.96 -7.63
C LYS A 43 0.46 19.76 -7.14
N PRO A 44 1.80 19.79 -7.30
CA PRO A 44 2.67 18.64 -6.99
C PRO A 44 2.60 18.15 -5.54
N TRP A 45 2.19 19.01 -4.60
CA TRP A 45 2.02 18.64 -3.19
C TRP A 45 0.95 17.55 -2.99
N HIS A 46 -0.03 17.42 -3.88
CA HIS A 46 -0.99 16.30 -3.84
C HIS A 46 -0.31 14.95 -4.01
N VAL A 47 0.69 14.85 -4.90
CA VAL A 47 1.46 13.62 -5.11
C VAL A 47 2.14 13.21 -3.80
N SER A 48 2.77 14.17 -3.10
CA SER A 48 3.41 13.91 -1.80
C SER A 48 2.45 13.39 -0.74
N HIS A 49 1.21 13.91 -0.68
CA HIS A 49 0.20 13.38 0.24
C HIS A 49 -0.26 11.97 -0.15
N MET A 50 -0.54 11.74 -1.43
CA MET A 50 -0.97 10.43 -1.93
C MET A 50 0.10 9.37 -1.73
N ALA A 51 1.38 9.72 -1.91
CA ALA A 51 2.50 8.83 -1.66
C ALA A 51 2.62 8.49 -0.16
N THR A 52 2.42 9.47 0.72
CA THR A 52 2.43 9.25 2.18
C THR A 52 1.26 8.36 2.62
N GLN A 53 0.09 8.51 2.01
CA GLN A 53 -1.06 7.63 2.26
C GLN A 53 -0.81 6.20 1.76
N ASP A 54 -0.19 6.02 0.59
CA ASP A 54 0.19 4.71 0.08
C ASP A 54 1.20 4.04 1.02
N ASP A 55 2.24 4.76 1.47
CA ASP A 55 3.21 4.28 2.45
C ASP A 55 2.51 3.81 3.75
N TYR A 56 1.57 4.60 4.28
CA TYR A 56 0.82 4.21 5.46
C TYR A 56 -0.01 2.93 5.24
N LEU A 57 -0.69 2.82 4.10
CA LEU A 57 -1.47 1.63 3.74
C LEU A 57 -0.57 0.40 3.50
N MET A 58 0.62 0.57 2.96
CA MET A 58 1.63 -0.50 2.85
C MET A 58 2.07 -1.00 4.23
N ARG A 59 2.28 -0.10 5.21
CA ARG A 59 2.59 -0.50 6.59
C ARG A 59 1.45 -1.31 7.20
N LEU A 60 0.21 -0.85 7.07
CA LEU A 60 -0.96 -1.60 7.56
C LEU A 60 -1.06 -2.97 6.88
N PHE A 61 -0.81 -3.04 5.57
CA PHE A 61 -0.80 -4.30 4.84
C PHE A 61 0.24 -5.26 5.42
N GLN A 62 1.47 -4.78 5.65
CA GLN A 62 2.54 -5.57 6.24
C GLN A 62 2.19 -6.05 7.65
N MET A 63 1.57 -5.20 8.47
CA MET A 63 1.18 -5.56 9.84
C MET A 63 0.08 -6.63 9.87
N VAL A 64 -0.85 -6.59 8.93
CA VAL A 64 -1.98 -7.52 8.85
C VAL A 64 -1.58 -8.86 8.22
N HIS A 65 -0.72 -8.84 7.20
CA HIS A 65 -0.41 -10.03 6.39
C HIS A 65 0.99 -10.60 6.61
N GLY A 66 1.89 -9.86 7.26
CA GLY A 66 3.28 -10.28 7.46
C GLY A 66 4.12 -10.34 6.19
N CYS A 67 3.68 -9.69 5.11
CA CYS A 67 4.41 -9.53 3.86
C CYS A 67 4.09 -8.21 3.17
N TRP A 68 4.91 -7.80 2.21
CA TRP A 68 4.65 -6.64 1.36
C TRP A 68 3.75 -6.98 0.17
N PRO A 69 2.96 -6.02 -0.35
CA PRO A 69 2.01 -6.27 -1.45
C PRO A 69 2.69 -6.65 -2.78
N ASP A 70 3.96 -6.29 -2.94
CA ASP A 70 4.80 -6.54 -4.10
C ASP A 70 5.84 -7.66 -3.88
N GLU A 71 5.81 -8.35 -2.74
CA GLU A 71 6.65 -9.53 -2.53
C GLU A 71 6.38 -10.58 -3.63
N PRO A 72 7.42 -11.13 -4.27
CA PRO A 72 7.27 -12.07 -5.39
C PRO A 72 6.67 -13.42 -4.99
N ASN A 73 6.55 -13.70 -3.68
CA ASN A 73 6.02 -14.96 -3.18
C ASN A 73 4.50 -15.08 -3.42
N GLN A 74 4.14 -15.70 -4.55
CA GLN A 74 2.75 -15.91 -4.98
C GLN A 74 1.87 -16.60 -3.93
N LYS A 75 2.43 -17.50 -3.10
CA LYS A 75 1.64 -18.20 -2.06
C LYS A 75 1.12 -17.24 -1.00
N LYS A 76 1.95 -16.28 -0.57
CA LYS A 76 1.52 -15.25 0.39
C LYS A 76 0.50 -14.30 -0.24
N ARG A 77 0.68 -13.90 -1.51
CA ARG A 77 -0.26 -13.06 -2.25
C ARG A 77 -1.64 -13.69 -2.42
N MET A 78 -1.72 -15.02 -2.57
CA MET A 78 -3.00 -15.73 -2.67
C MET A 78 -3.74 -15.83 -1.33
N MET A 79 -3.03 -15.82 -0.19
CA MET A 79 -3.66 -15.86 1.13
C MET A 79 -4.37 -14.55 1.51
N THR A 80 -4.00 -13.42 0.91
CA THR A 80 -4.54 -12.11 1.31
C THR A 80 -5.89 -11.77 0.65
N GLY A 81 -6.38 -12.64 -0.24
CA GLY A 81 -7.76 -12.63 -0.75
C GLY A 81 -7.97 -11.87 -2.07
N LEU A 82 -7.17 -10.85 -2.40
CA LEU A 82 -7.20 -10.15 -3.69
C LEU A 82 -5.83 -9.54 -4.06
N PRO A 83 -5.44 -9.54 -5.34
CA PRO A 83 -4.22 -8.87 -5.77
C PRO A 83 -4.35 -7.35 -5.60
N VAL A 84 -3.37 -6.75 -4.94
CA VAL A 84 -3.20 -5.28 -4.91
C VAL A 84 -2.45 -4.85 -6.17
N ARG A 85 -2.93 -3.81 -6.86
CA ARG A 85 -2.22 -3.18 -7.99
C ARG A 85 -0.81 -2.71 -7.60
N ALA A 86 0.09 -2.65 -8.57
CA ALA A 86 1.42 -2.09 -8.37
C ALA A 86 1.32 -0.61 -7.95
N ARG A 87 2.31 -0.14 -7.18
CA ARG A 87 2.39 1.28 -6.80
C ARG A 87 2.55 2.15 -8.06
N PRO A 88 1.70 3.17 -8.28
CA PRO A 88 1.86 4.09 -9.40
C PRO A 88 3.21 4.79 -9.37
N SER A 89 3.88 4.89 -10.53
CA SER A 89 5.23 5.47 -10.64
C SER A 89 5.31 6.92 -10.18
N ILE A 90 4.22 7.68 -10.33
CA ILE A 90 4.14 9.07 -9.87
C ILE A 90 4.32 9.23 -8.37
N LEU A 91 4.04 8.19 -7.57
CA LEU A 91 4.22 8.21 -6.12
C LEU A 91 5.68 7.98 -5.68
N GLY A 92 6.59 7.69 -6.63
CA GLY A 92 7.97 7.32 -6.34
C GLY A 92 8.09 6.05 -5.50
N GLU A 93 9.28 5.83 -4.94
CA GLU A 93 9.55 4.71 -4.04
C GLU A 93 8.82 4.86 -2.69
N CYS A 94 8.49 3.73 -2.06
CA CYS A 94 7.94 3.71 -0.70
C CYS A 94 9.02 4.12 0.30
N ARG A 95 8.72 5.09 1.17
CA ARG A 95 9.71 5.71 2.08
C ARG A 95 9.68 5.14 3.50
N LEU A 96 8.98 4.04 3.73
CA LEU A 96 8.99 3.36 5.03
C LEU A 96 10.39 2.77 5.31
N PRO A 97 11.00 3.05 6.47
CA PRO A 97 12.31 2.48 6.82
C PRO A 97 12.33 0.95 6.82
N GLU A 98 11.26 0.32 7.31
CA GLU A 98 11.11 -1.14 7.33
C GLU A 98 10.94 -1.76 5.93
N TYR A 99 10.50 -0.97 4.95
CA TYR A 99 10.38 -1.39 3.55
C TYR A 99 11.72 -1.27 2.83
N ALA A 100 12.48 -0.20 3.06
CA ALA A 100 13.82 -0.03 2.47
C ALA A 100 14.78 -1.18 2.85
N GLN A 101 14.66 -1.71 4.07
CA GLN A 101 15.42 -2.89 4.51
C GLN A 101 15.02 -4.18 3.77
N HIS A 102 13.82 -4.24 3.20
CA HIS A 102 13.32 -5.38 2.44
C HIS A 102 13.86 -5.39 1.00
N THR A 103 13.99 -4.21 0.36
CA THR A 103 14.43 -4.09 -1.04
C THR A 103 15.94 -4.14 -1.23
N THR A 104 16.74 -4.01 -0.16
CA THR A 104 18.21 -4.05 -0.21
C THR A 104 18.78 -5.48 -0.06
N ARG A 105 17.99 -6.53 -0.38
CA ARG A 105 18.41 -7.94 -0.30
C ARG A 105 18.41 -8.62 -1.66
#